data_AF-A0A963RQE9-F1
#
_entry.id   AF-A0A963RQE9-F1
#
_cell.length_a   1.000
_cell.length_b   1.000
_cell.length_c   1.000
_cell.angle_alpha   90.00
_cell.angle_beta   90.00
_cell.angle_gamma   90.00
#
_symmetry.space_group_name_H-M   'P 1'
#
loop_
_entity.id
_entity.type
_entity.pdbx_description
1 polymer ?
#
loop_
_entity_poly.entity_id
_entity_poly.type
_entity_poly.pdbx_seq_one_letter_code
_entity_poly.pdbx_strand_id
1 'polypeptide(L)' 'LYNYGKIRGVTDPNSPQAQEIVKYTWGKIWNSKAYNACSNMPRAGHMGILNEDQVRDIVALLLDPKSPVNQ' A
#
# COMPACT_ATOMS: atom_id res chain seq x y z
N LEU A 1 3.24 9.91 -4.22
CA LEU A 1 4.07 8.71 -3.97
C LEU A 1 5.28 9.04 -3.11
N TYR A 2 6.03 10.12 -3.42
CA TYR A 2 7.22 10.53 -2.67
C TYR A 2 7.07 10.47 -1.13
N ASN A 3 8.02 9.79 -0.49
CA ASN A 3 8.12 9.58 0.96
C ASN A 3 6.91 8.92 1.62
N TYR A 4 6.11 8.13 0.90
CA TYR A 4 4.86 7.57 1.42
C TYR A 4 5.02 6.79 2.73
N GLY A 5 5.99 5.88 2.81
CA GLY A 5 6.30 5.11 4.02
C GLY A 5 6.97 5.97 5.08
N LYS A 6 7.93 6.82 4.66
CA LYS A 6 8.70 7.72 5.52
C LYS A 6 7.81 8.69 6.31
N ILE A 7 6.87 9.38 5.66
CA ILE A 7 5.94 10.31 6.33
C ILE A 7 4.92 9.60 7.24
N ARG A 8 4.74 8.29 7.06
CA ARG A 8 3.88 7.44 7.92
C ARG A 8 4.65 6.75 9.03
N GLY A 9 5.94 7.07 9.19
CA GLY A 9 6.78 6.50 10.25
C GLY A 9 7.12 5.03 10.06
N VAL A 10 6.98 4.50 8.84
CA VAL A 10 7.31 3.10 8.56
C VAL A 10 8.83 2.97 8.40
N THR A 11 9.49 2.46 9.45
CA THR A 11 10.92 2.15 9.48
C THR A 11 11.21 0.67 9.25
N ASP A 12 10.23 -0.20 9.50
CA ASP A 12 10.24 -1.62 9.15
C ASP A 12 8.79 -2.06 8.87
N PRO A 13 8.43 -2.43 7.62
CA PRO A 13 7.09 -2.89 7.27
C PRO A 13 6.64 -4.16 8.00
N ASN A 14 7.56 -4.97 8.53
CA ASN A 14 7.23 -6.19 9.26
C ASN A 14 7.05 -5.95 10.76
N SER A 15 7.30 -4.73 11.23
CA SER A 15 7.15 -4.38 12.64
C SER A 15 5.66 -4.27 13.03
N PRO A 16 5.31 -4.60 14.29
CA PRO A 16 3.94 -4.43 14.80
C PRO A 16 3.41 -3.00 14.65
N GLN A 17 4.30 -2.00 14.73
CA GLN A 17 3.97 -0.58 14.61
C GLN A 17 3.54 -0.20 13.19
N ALA A 18 4.09 -0.85 12.17
CA ALA A 18 3.74 -0.60 10.77
C ALA A 18 2.52 -1.40 10.30
N GLN A 19 2.08 -2.41 11.06
CA GLN A 19 1.06 -3.38 10.63
C GLN A 19 -0.23 -2.72 10.13
N GLU A 20 -0.72 -1.71 10.84
CA GLU A 20 -1.97 -1.02 10.46
C GLU A 20 -1.79 -0.17 9.19
N ILE A 21 -0.61 0.41 8.98
CA ILE A 21 -0.29 1.13 7.73
C ILE A 21 -0.18 0.13 6.57
N VAL A 22 0.46 -1.02 6.76
CA VAL A 22 0.57 -2.07 5.74
C VAL A 22 -0.82 -2.56 5.32
N LYS A 23 -1.67 -2.92 6.29
CA LYS A 23 -3.06 -3.34 6.03
C LYS A 23 -3.87 -2.27 5.31
N TYR A 24 -3.74 -1.01 5.74
CA TYR A 24 -4.41 0.11 5.08
C TYR A 24 -3.95 0.27 3.63
N THR A 25 -2.64 0.30 3.38
CA THR A 25 -2.08 0.46 2.04
C THR A 25 -2.50 -0.69 1.12
N TRP A 26 -2.44 -1.93 1.62
CA TRP A 26 -2.95 -3.10 0.92
C TRP A 26 -4.42 -2.95 0.57
N GLY A 27 -5.28 -2.66 1.55
CA GLY A 27 -6.72 -2.54 1.35
C GLY A 27 -7.09 -1.44 0.37
N LYS A 28 -6.38 -0.30 0.39
CA LYS A 28 -6.58 0.80 -0.57
C LYS A 28 -6.26 0.39 -2.01
N ILE A 29 -5.26 -0.46 -2.22
CA ILE A 29 -4.90 -0.99 -3.55
C ILE A 29 -5.89 -2.08 -3.98
N TRP A 30 -6.21 -3.00 -3.06
CA TRP A 30 -7.09 -4.14 -3.33
C TRP A 30 -8.51 -3.69 -3.69
N ASN A 31 -9.09 -2.82 -2.87
CA ASN A 31 -10.43 -2.27 -3.05
C ASN A 31 -10.53 -0.84 -2.49
N SER A 32 -10.09 0.13 -3.28
CA SER A 32 -10.14 1.57 -2.98
C SER A 32 -11.52 2.07 -2.51
N LYS A 33 -12.60 1.52 -3.07
CA LYS A 33 -13.99 1.92 -2.80
C LYS A 33 -14.51 1.47 -1.43
N ALA A 34 -13.87 0.48 -0.81
CA ALA A 34 -14.18 0.08 0.58
C ALA A 34 -13.77 1.16 1.60
N TYR A 35 -12.81 2.03 1.25
CA TYR A 35 -12.32 3.10 2.11
C TYR A 35 -12.80 4.49 1.72
N ASN A 36 -13.21 4.68 0.45
CA ASN A 36 -13.80 5.92 -0.03
C ASN A 36 -14.79 5.60 -1.16
N ALA A 37 -16.08 5.78 -0.89
CA ALA A 37 -17.14 5.54 -1.86
C ALA A 37 -16.89 6.36 -3.14
N CYS A 38 -17.14 5.76 -4.30
CA CYS A 38 -16.93 6.38 -5.60
C CYS A 38 -15.49 6.85 -5.88
N SER A 39 -14.47 6.31 -5.19
CA SER A 39 -13.07 6.56 -5.54
C SER A 39 -12.81 6.27 -7.03
N ASN A 40 -12.13 7.20 -7.70
CA ASN A 40 -11.66 7.03 -9.08
C ASN A 40 -10.51 6.02 -9.20
N MET A 41 -9.86 5.68 -8.08
CA MET A 41 -8.84 4.64 -8.07
C MET A 41 -9.49 3.27 -8.36
N PRO A 42 -8.93 2.45 -9.28
CA PRO A 42 -9.45 1.11 -9.55
C PRO A 42 -9.46 0.22 -8.31
N ARG A 43 -10.41 -0.71 -8.22
CA ARG A 43 -10.41 -1.78 -7.21
C ARG A 43 -9.50 -2.91 -7.71
N ALA A 44 -8.20 -2.66 -7.75
CA ALA A 44 -7.27 -3.40 -8.61
C ALA A 44 -7.23 -4.92 -8.33
N GLY A 45 -7.18 -5.31 -7.06
CA GLY A 45 -7.23 -6.72 -6.67
C GLY A 45 -8.63 -7.32 -6.84
N HIS A 46 -9.66 -6.63 -6.34
CA HIS A 46 -11.05 -7.13 -6.41
C HIS A 46 -11.58 -7.29 -7.84
N MET A 47 -11.07 -6.52 -8.82
CA MET A 47 -11.43 -6.65 -10.24
C MET A 47 -10.49 -7.59 -11.02
N GLY A 48 -9.50 -8.20 -10.37
CA GLY A 48 -8.52 -9.07 -11.02
C GLY A 48 -7.55 -8.36 -11.96
N ILE A 49 -7.41 -7.03 -11.86
CA ILE A 49 -6.45 -6.25 -12.66
C ILE A 49 -5.02 -6.54 -12.19
N LEU A 50 -4.86 -6.69 -10.87
CA LEU A 50 -3.62 -7.12 -10.24
C LEU A 50 -3.88 -8.41 -9.45
N ASN A 51 -2.92 -9.33 -9.51
CA ASN A 51 -2.91 -10.49 -8.61
C ASN A 51 -2.29 -10.14 -7.25
N GLU A 52 -2.34 -11.08 -6.31
CA GLU A 52 -1.84 -10.89 -4.94
C GLU A 52 -0.35 -10.52 -4.90
N ASP A 53 0.47 -11.18 -5.72
CA ASP A 53 1.92 -10.93 -5.78
C ASP A 53 2.22 -9.50 -6.26
N GLN A 54 1.52 -9.03 -7.30
CA GLN A 54 1.66 -7.68 -7.81
C GLN A 54 1.23 -6.62 -6.79
N VAL A 55 0.16 -6.90 -6.02
CA VAL A 55 -0.25 -5.99 -4.94
C VAL A 55 0.82 -5.95 -3.85
N ARG A 56 1.40 -7.11 -3.48
CA ARG A 56 2.50 -7.19 -2.51
C ARG A 56 3.71 -6.38 -2.95
N ASP A 57 4.09 -6.48 -4.22
CA ASP A 57 5.23 -5.73 -4.78
C ASP A 57 4.99 -4.21 -4.74
N ILE A 58 3.77 -3.76 -5.04
CA ILE A 58 3.42 -2.32 -4.94
C ILE A 58 3.43 -1.86 -3.48
N VAL A 59 2.92 -2.66 -2.55
CA VAL A 59 2.97 -2.33 -1.12
C VAL A 59 4.42 -2.22 -0.65
N ALA A 60 5.30 -3.12 -1.06
CA ALA A 60 6.73 -3.05 -0.78
C ALA A 60 7.35 -1.78 -1.36
N LEU A 61 7.05 -1.44 -2.62
CA LEU A 61 7.50 -0.19 -3.26
C LEU A 61 7.10 1.05 -2.45
N LEU A 62 5.90 1.06 -1.85
CA LEU A 62 5.40 2.21 -1.08
C LEU A 62 5.98 2.30 0.33
N LEU A 63 6.24 1.16 0.97
CA LEU A 63 6.50 1.09 2.42
C LEU A 63 7.94 0.73 2.79
N ASP A 64 8.69 0.06 1.91
CA ASP A 64 10.07 -0.33 2.22
C ASP A 64 10.96 0.93 2.37
N PRO A 65 11.67 1.11 3.50
CA PRO A 65 12.61 2.21 3.69
C PRO A 65 13.74 2.26 2.64
N LYS A 66 14.09 1.12 2.02
CA LYS A 66 15.09 1.01 0.95
C LYS A 66 14.50 1.27 -0.44
N SER A 67 13.18 1.39 -0.55
CA SER A 67 12.53 1.75 -1.81
C SER A 67 13.00 3.12 -2.28
N PRO A 68 13.20 3.33 -3.61
CA PRO A 68 13.48 4.67 -4.16
C PRO A 68 12.38 5.69 -3.83
N VAL A 69 11.16 5.24 -3.51
CA VAL A 69 10.05 6.13 -3.10
C VAL A 69 10.31 6.79 -1.75
N ASN A 70 11.13 6.17 -0.88
CA ASN A 70 11.34 6.59 0.51
C ASN A 70 12.75 7.14 0.80
N GLN A 71 13.57 7.38 -0.22
CA GLN A 71 14.89 8.03 -0.07
C GLN A 71 14.74 9.55 0.08
#